data_AF-A0A024GEQ1-F1
#
_entry.id   AF-A0A024GEQ1-F1
#
_cell.length_a   1.000
_cell.length_b   1.000
_cell.length_c   1.000
_cell.angle_alpha   90.00
_cell.angle_beta   90.00
_cell.angle_gamma   90.00
#
_symmetry.space_group_name_H-M   'P 1'
#
loop_
_entity.id
_entity.type
_entity.pdbx_description
1 polymer ?
#
loop_
_entity_poly.entity_id
_entity_poly.type
_entity_poly.pdbx_seq_one_letter_code
_entity_poly.pdbx_strand_id
1 'polypeptide(L)'
;MREDFLKKLEGLGFDVGYRFAERYAKDRPRMTMPLDVIKFICKEFWISVFKKQIDKLQTNHRGVFVLQDFSFRWLSSFSASADESTREMALVYLVFPCGFIRGALTNLGITAIVNADVTSLPGCLFNIKIKD
;
A
#
# COMPACT_ATOMS: atom_id res chain seq x y z
N MET A 1 12.66 13.46 -15.50
CA MET A 1 11.58 14.37 -15.02
C MET A 1 10.38 13.62 -14.44
N ARG A 2 9.58 12.87 -15.22
CA ARG A 2 8.44 12.07 -14.68
C ARG A 2 8.92 11.02 -13.69
N GLU A 3 9.93 10.22 -14.03
CA GLU A 3 10.45 9.19 -13.12
C GLU A 3 11.00 9.77 -11.82
N ASP A 4 11.72 10.90 -11.86
CA ASP A 4 12.26 11.55 -10.66
C ASP A 4 11.13 12.05 -9.75
N PHE A 5 10.06 12.58 -10.34
CA PHE A 5 8.85 12.96 -9.62
C PHE A 5 8.20 11.73 -8.95
N LEU A 6 8.04 10.62 -9.67
CA LEU A 6 7.45 9.40 -9.10
C LEU A 6 8.33 8.82 -7.98
N LYS A 7 9.66 8.82 -8.14
CA LYS A 7 10.60 8.41 -7.08
C LYS A 7 10.48 9.30 -5.84
N LYS A 8 10.37 10.62 -6.02
CA LYS A 8 10.15 11.55 -4.89
C LYS A 8 8.81 11.31 -4.21
N LEU A 9 7.74 11.08 -4.99
CA LEU A 9 6.41 10.81 -4.45
C LEU A 9 6.36 9.51 -3.66
N GLU A 10 7.02 8.47 -4.16
CA GLU A 10 7.19 7.20 -3.46
C GLU A 10 8.01 7.38 -2.17
N GLY A 11 9.11 8.13 -2.24
CA GLY A 11 9.94 8.45 -1.08
C GLY A 11 9.20 9.22 0.03
N LEU A 12 8.34 10.18 -0.35
CA LEU A 12 7.44 10.86 0.60
C LEU A 12 6.48 9.86 1.25
N GLY A 13 5.90 8.96 0.45
CA GLY A 13 5.08 7.87 0.97
C GLY A 13 5.86 7.04 2.00
N PHE A 14 7.09 6.65 1.65
CA PHE A 14 7.97 5.86 2.52
C PHE A 14 8.22 6.53 3.87
N ASP A 15 8.64 7.79 3.89
CA ASP A 15 8.93 8.51 5.13
C ASP A 15 7.69 8.65 6.02
N VAL A 16 6.54 8.93 5.41
CA VAL A 16 5.26 9.01 6.11
C VAL A 16 4.89 7.64 6.68
N GLY A 17 5.00 6.58 5.88
CA GLY A 17 4.67 5.21 6.28
C GLY A 17 5.52 4.70 7.43
N TYR A 18 6.82 4.97 7.37
CA TYR A 18 7.77 4.56 8.40
C TYR A 18 7.43 5.17 9.76
N ARG A 19 7.28 6.50 9.81
CA ARG A 19 6.95 7.24 11.05
C ARG A 19 5.55 6.91 11.55
N PHE A 20 4.61 6.68 10.63
CA PHE A 20 3.25 6.32 11.00
C PHE A 20 3.19 4.93 11.66
N ALA A 21 3.90 3.95 11.11
CA ALA A 21 3.99 2.62 11.69
C ALA A 21 4.61 2.63 13.09
N GLU A 22 5.67 3.41 13.31
CA GLU A 22 6.31 3.57 14.62
C GLU A 22 5.29 3.98 15.70
N ARG A 23 4.45 4.98 15.39
CA ARG A 23 3.41 5.46 16.32
C ARG A 23 2.31 4.43 16.56
N TYR A 24 1.85 3.73 15.52
CA TYR A 24 0.68 2.85 15.60
C TYR A 24 1.00 1.42 16.03
N ALA A 25 2.28 1.02 15.99
CA ALA A 25 2.75 -0.27 16.45
C ALA A 25 3.31 -0.24 17.89
N LYS A 26 3.59 0.95 18.45
CA LYS A 26 4.28 1.13 19.73
C LYS A 26 3.76 0.26 20.88
N ASP A 27 2.44 0.23 21.09
CA ASP A 27 1.81 -0.45 22.23
C ASP A 27 1.32 -1.85 21.88
N ARG A 28 1.69 -2.38 20.71
CA ARG A 28 1.25 -3.69 20.24
C ARG A 28 2.22 -4.78 20.67
N PRO A 29 1.73 -6.01 20.93
CA PRO A 29 2.59 -7.18 21.00
C PRO A 29 3.47 -7.29 19.76
N ARG A 30 4.71 -7.73 19.95
CA ARG A 30 5.68 -7.85 18.86
C ARG A 30 5.14 -8.81 17.80
N MET A 31 5.03 -8.32 16.57
CA MET A 31 4.71 -9.14 15.41
C MET A 31 5.98 -9.88 14.97
N THR A 32 5.98 -11.20 15.08
CA THR A 32 7.15 -12.04 14.79
C THR A 32 7.11 -12.64 13.39
N MET A 33 5.93 -12.79 12.81
CA MET A 33 5.74 -13.39 11.49
C MET A 33 5.38 -12.33 10.44
N PRO A 34 5.87 -12.45 9.18
CA PRO A 34 5.51 -11.53 8.11
C PRO A 34 4.00 -11.39 7.88
N LEU A 35 3.26 -12.49 8.02
CA LEU A 35 1.80 -12.48 7.87
C LEU A 35 1.10 -11.59 8.91
N ASP A 36 1.62 -11.51 10.14
CA ASP A 36 1.02 -10.69 11.20
C ASP A 36 1.22 -9.20 10.91
N VAL A 37 2.40 -8.84 10.41
CA VAL A 37 2.69 -7.47 9.92
C VAL A 37 1.76 -7.11 8.76
N ILE A 38 1.58 -8.00 7.78
CA ILE A 38 0.67 -7.76 6.65
C ILE A 38 -0.78 -7.61 7.13
N LYS A 39 -1.23 -8.41 8.10
CA LYS A 39 -2.57 -8.25 8.70
C LYS A 39 -2.74 -6.90 9.40
N PHE A 40 -1.72 -6.43 10.11
CA PHE A 40 -1.72 -5.10 10.71
C PHE A 40 -1.82 -4.00 9.64
N ILE A 41 -1.07 -4.14 8.53
CA ILE A 41 -1.18 -3.23 7.39
C ILE A 41 -2.61 -3.21 6.84
N CYS A 42 -3.22 -4.38 6.62
CA CYS A 42 -4.58 -4.48 6.08
C CYS A 42 -5.68 -3.90 6.98
N LYS A 43 -5.43 -3.84 8.29
CA LYS A 43 -6.42 -3.45 9.28
C LYS A 43 -6.06 -2.11 9.89
N GLU A 44 -5.37 -2.09 11.02
CA GLU A 44 -5.23 -0.89 11.84
C GLU A 44 -4.51 0.23 11.11
N PHE A 45 -3.47 -0.11 10.34
CA PHE A 45 -2.76 0.85 9.52
C PHE A 45 -3.66 1.42 8.41
N TRP A 46 -4.30 0.57 7.59
CA TRP A 46 -5.19 1.05 6.52
C TRP A 46 -6.41 1.83 7.04
N ILE A 47 -7.08 1.30 8.08
CA ILE A 47 -8.25 1.91 8.72
C ILE A 47 -7.91 3.31 9.25
N SER A 48 -6.73 3.49 9.84
CA SER A 48 -6.37 4.77 10.43
C SER A 48 -6.34 5.92 9.40
N VAL A 49 -5.96 5.63 8.15
CA VAL A 49 -5.87 6.61 7.05
C VAL A 49 -7.14 6.64 6.21
N PHE A 50 -7.60 5.48 5.74
CA PHE A 50 -8.68 5.36 4.75
C PHE A 50 -10.05 5.09 5.35
N LYS A 51 -10.12 4.91 6.68
CA LYS A 51 -11.35 4.64 7.44
C LYS A 51 -12.07 3.36 7.00
N LYS A 52 -11.34 2.42 6.40
CA LYS A 52 -11.76 1.06 6.06
C LYS A 52 -10.56 0.11 6.10
N GLN A 53 -10.82 -1.18 6.23
CA GLN A 53 -9.80 -2.23 6.05
C GLN A 53 -9.63 -2.56 4.56
N ILE A 54 -8.52 -3.21 4.22
CA ILE A 54 -8.32 -3.87 2.93
C ILE A 54 -9.38 -4.97 2.76
N ASP A 55 -10.02 -5.03 1.59
CA ASP A 55 -11.15 -5.93 1.33
C ASP A 55 -10.69 -7.38 1.13
N LYS A 56 -9.53 -7.58 0.49
CA LYS A 56 -8.99 -8.91 0.20
C LYS A 56 -7.49 -8.98 0.40
N LEU A 57 -7.05 -9.97 1.17
CA LEU A 57 -5.64 -10.35 1.31
C LEU A 57 -5.42 -11.74 0.68
N GLN A 58 -4.48 -11.85 -0.24
CA GLN A 58 -4.03 -13.11 -0.82
C GLN A 58 -2.52 -13.28 -0.59
N THR A 59 -2.03 -14.52 -0.45
CA THR A 59 -0.61 -14.82 -0.36
C THR A 59 -0.29 -16.14 -1.04
N ASN A 60 0.91 -16.29 -1.57
CA ASN A 60 1.43 -17.57 -2.04
C ASN A 60 2.18 -18.35 -0.95
N HIS A 61 2.16 -17.87 0.30
CA HIS A 61 2.92 -18.42 1.44
C HIS A 61 4.45 -18.47 1.23
N ARG A 62 4.97 -17.79 0.20
CA ARG A 62 6.38 -17.72 -0.18
C ARG A 62 6.81 -16.26 -0.36
N GLY A 63 6.43 -15.40 0.59
CA GLY A 63 6.84 -13.99 0.62
C GLY A 63 6.14 -13.04 -0.35
N VAL A 64 5.11 -13.49 -1.10
CA VAL A 64 4.30 -12.61 -1.96
C VAL A 64 2.90 -12.46 -1.38
N PHE A 65 2.43 -11.22 -1.33
CA PHE A 65 1.10 -10.84 -0.87
C PHE A 65 0.42 -9.91 -1.88
N VAL A 66 -0.90 -10.02 -2.00
CA VAL A 66 -1.72 -9.13 -2.80
C VAL A 66 -2.84 -8.60 -1.92
N LEU A 67 -2.88 -7.29 -1.76
CA LEU A 67 -3.88 -6.55 -1.00
C LEU A 67 -4.80 -5.85 -1.99
N GLN A 68 -6.11 -6.09 -1.94
CA GLN A 68 -7.06 -5.42 -2.82
C GLN A 68 -7.99 -4.52 -2.01
N ASP A 69 -8.09 -3.26 -2.44
CA ASP A 69 -9.10 -2.33 -1.98
C ASP A 69 -10.07 -2.13 -3.16
N PHE A 70 -11.32 -2.60 -3.00
CA PHE A 70 -12.32 -2.58 -4.06
C PHE A 70 -12.89 -1.18 -4.30
N SER A 71 -12.69 -0.26 -3.37
CA SER A 71 -13.17 1.12 -3.49
C SER A 71 -12.22 2.05 -2.76
N PHE A 72 -11.06 2.26 -3.39
CA PHE A 72 -9.99 3.03 -2.80
C PHE A 72 -10.34 4.52 -2.87
N ARG A 73 -10.52 5.15 -1.70
CA ARG A 73 -11.07 6.51 -1.57
C ARG A 73 -10.33 7.55 -2.42
N TRP A 74 -9.02 7.42 -2.60
CA TRP A 74 -8.26 8.39 -3.38
C TRP A 74 -8.49 8.28 -4.88
N LEU A 75 -9.10 7.19 -5.35
CA LEU A 75 -9.49 6.99 -6.74
C LEU A 75 -10.98 7.25 -6.99
N SER A 76 -11.77 7.61 -5.97
CA SER A 76 -13.23 7.77 -6.11
C SER A 76 -13.67 8.88 -7.05
N SER A 77 -12.78 9.85 -7.33
CA SER A 77 -13.06 10.98 -8.22
C SER A 77 -12.79 10.66 -9.70
N PHE A 78 -12.16 9.53 -10.00
CA PHE A 78 -11.98 9.11 -11.40
C PHE A 78 -13.29 8.55 -11.94
N SER A 79 -13.63 8.91 -13.17
CA SER A 79 -14.79 8.34 -13.86
C SER A 79 -14.56 6.84 -14.10
N ALA A 80 -15.65 6.09 -14.10
CA ALA A 80 -15.62 4.66 -14.43
C ALA A 80 -15.22 4.37 -15.89
N SER A 81 -15.13 5.41 -16.73
CA SER A 81 -14.59 5.33 -18.09
C SER A 81 -13.09 5.03 -18.03
N ALA A 82 -12.74 3.75 -18.13
CA ALA A 82 -11.36 3.27 -18.09
C ALA A 82 -10.64 3.48 -19.42
N ASP A 83 -10.58 4.71 -19.92
CA ASP A 83 -9.63 5.02 -20.99
C ASP A 83 -8.20 4.99 -20.42
N GLU A 84 -7.23 4.74 -21.29
CA GLU A 84 -5.84 4.54 -20.86
C GLU A 84 -5.29 5.77 -20.12
N SER A 85 -5.74 6.97 -20.50
CA SER A 85 -5.28 8.21 -19.87
C SER A 85 -5.73 8.35 -18.41
N THR A 86 -6.99 7.99 -18.11
CA THR A 86 -7.52 7.94 -16.74
C THR A 86 -6.79 6.89 -15.91
N ARG A 87 -6.51 5.72 -16.50
CA ARG A 87 -5.76 4.64 -15.84
C ARG A 87 -4.33 5.07 -15.50
N GLU A 88 -3.62 5.69 -16.44
CA GLU A 88 -2.27 6.21 -16.21
C GLU A 88 -2.23 7.24 -15.08
N MET A 89 -3.21 8.13 -15.02
CA MET A 89 -3.31 9.13 -13.96
C MET A 89 -3.63 8.48 -12.61
N ALA A 90 -4.57 7.52 -12.57
CA ALA A 90 -4.88 6.76 -11.36
C ALA A 90 -3.66 5.99 -10.82
N LEU A 91 -2.80 5.43 -11.68
CA LEU A 91 -1.55 4.79 -11.26
C LEU A 91 -0.60 5.75 -10.55
N VAL A 92 -0.54 7.03 -10.96
CA VAL A 92 0.27 8.04 -10.25
C VAL A 92 -0.23 8.26 -8.82
N TYR A 93 -1.54 8.21 -8.58
CA TYR A 93 -2.14 8.32 -7.24
C TYR A 93 -1.77 7.14 -6.32
N LEU A 94 -1.42 5.98 -6.90
CA LEU A 94 -1.03 4.78 -6.15
C LEU A 94 0.46 4.75 -5.76
N VAL A 95 1.30 5.62 -6.34
CA VAL A 95 2.74 5.69 -6.04
C VAL A 95 3.02 6.08 -4.59
N PHE A 96 2.30 7.08 -4.06
CA PHE A 96 2.44 7.44 -2.65
C PHE A 96 2.00 6.30 -1.71
N PRO A 97 0.81 5.68 -1.89
CA PRO A 97 0.42 4.49 -1.13
C PRO A 97 1.42 3.31 -1.19
N CYS A 98 2.08 3.07 -2.33
CA CYS A 98 3.15 2.08 -2.42
C CYS A 98 4.29 2.39 -1.45
N GLY A 99 4.78 3.63 -1.46
CA GLY A 99 5.79 4.10 -0.52
C GLY A 99 5.30 4.01 0.92
N PHE A 100 4.07 4.43 1.19
CA PHE A 100 3.44 4.39 2.50
C PHE A 100 3.41 2.98 3.11
N ILE A 101 3.03 1.98 2.32
CA ILE A 101 3.09 0.58 2.73
C ILE A 101 4.55 0.15 2.92
N ARG A 102 5.45 0.45 1.96
CA ARG A 102 6.86 0.03 2.03
C ARG A 102 7.58 0.60 3.26
N GLY A 103 7.34 1.86 3.60
CA GLY A 103 7.89 2.51 4.79
C GLY A 103 7.44 1.84 6.07
N ALA A 104 6.14 1.53 6.17
CA ALA A 104 5.58 0.82 7.31
C ALA A 104 6.17 -0.58 7.46
N LEU A 105 6.26 -1.34 6.37
CA LEU A 105 6.91 -2.66 6.37
C LEU A 105 8.36 -2.58 6.86
N THR A 106 9.12 -1.59 6.37
CA THR A 106 10.52 -1.40 6.75
C THR A 106 10.67 -1.09 8.23
N ASN A 107 9.83 -0.20 8.78
CA ASN A 107 9.80 0.10 10.21
C ASN A 107 9.49 -1.15 11.06
N LEU A 108 8.64 -2.04 10.55
CA LEU A 108 8.25 -3.30 11.19
C LEU A 108 9.21 -4.45 10.91
N GLY A 109 10.39 -4.17 10.32
CA GLY A 109 11.46 -5.14 10.10
C GLY A 109 11.32 -5.99 8.84
N ILE A 110 10.43 -5.63 7.91
CA ILE A 110 10.24 -6.32 6.63
C ILE A 110 10.73 -5.45 5.48
N THR A 111 11.79 -5.90 4.81
CA THR A 111 12.21 -5.29 3.55
C THR A 111 11.39 -5.89 2.40
N ALA A 112 10.71 -5.04 1.63
CA ALA A 112 9.86 -5.49 0.53
C ALA A 112 9.87 -4.53 -0.67
N ILE A 113 9.46 -5.04 -1.82
CA ILE A 113 9.06 -4.26 -2.99
C ILE A 113 7.54 -4.16 -2.96
N VAL A 114 7.00 -2.96 -3.15
CA VAL A 114 5.55 -2.72 -3.24
C VAL A 114 5.26 -2.08 -4.58
N ASN A 115 4.43 -2.75 -5.38
CA ASN A 115 3.89 -2.23 -6.63
C ASN A 115 2.37 -2.15 -6.51
N ALA A 116 1.74 -1.28 -7.30
CA ALA A 116 0.29 -1.17 -7.34
C ALA A 116 -0.22 -1.24 -8.76
N ASP A 117 -1.48 -1.64 -8.89
CA ASP A 117 -2.21 -1.59 -10.14
C ASP A 117 -3.68 -1.20 -9.90
N VAL A 118 -4.30 -0.62 -10.92
CA VAL A 118 -5.72 -0.28 -10.92
C VAL A 118 -6.53 -1.49 -11.36
N THR A 119 -7.56 -1.85 -10.62
CA THR A 119 -8.52 -2.89 -11.02
C THR A 119 -9.69 -2.23 -11.76
N SER A 120 -10.92 -2.44 -11.31
CA SER A 120 -12.08 -1.67 -11.74
C SER A 120 -12.19 -0.43 -10.87
N LEU A 121 -11.95 0.77 -11.44
CA LEU A 121 -12.03 2.03 -10.69
C LEU A 121 -13.36 2.13 -9.90
N PRO A 122 -13.31 2.54 -8.62
CA PRO A 122 -12.16 3.10 -7.90
C PRO A 122 -11.28 2.05 -7.18
N GLY A 123 -11.35 0.79 -7.57
CA GLY A 123 -10.56 -0.29 -6.97
C GLY A 123 -9.10 -0.33 -7.42
N CYS A 124 -8.24 -0.82 -6.53
CA CYS A 124 -6.82 -1.05 -6.79
C CYS A 124 -6.30 -2.29 -6.06
N LEU A 125 -5.10 -2.71 -6.42
CA LEU A 125 -4.35 -3.73 -5.72
C LEU A 125 -2.92 -3.28 -5.42
N PHE A 126 -2.35 -3.80 -4.35
CA PHE A 126 -0.96 -3.66 -3.97
C PHE A 126 -0.31 -5.04 -3.93
N ASN A 127 0.71 -5.25 -4.75
CA ASN A 127 1.53 -6.43 -4.77
C ASN A 127 2.78 -6.19 -3.93
N ILE A 128 2.94 -6.98 -2.87
CA ILE A 128 4.05 -6.89 -1.92
C ILE A 128 4.89 -8.15 -2.09
N LYS A 129 6.16 -7.96 -2.44
CA LYS A 129 7.16 -9.03 -2.51
C LYS A 129 8.24 -8.76 -1.46
N ILE A 130 8.29 -9.60 -0.43
CA ILE A 130 9.34 -9.58 0.58
C ILE A 130 10.68 -9.89 -0.10
N LYS A 131 11.72 -9.14 0.27
CA LYS A 131 13.10 -9.42 -0.12
C LYS A 131 13.70 -10.37 0.91
N ASP A 132 14.36 -11.42 0.41
CA ASP A 132 15.19 -12.30 1.24
C ASP A 132 16.41 -11.55 1.81
#